data_AF-A0A0K9HXN6-F1
#
_entry.id   AF-A0A0K9HXN6-F1
#
_cell.length_a   1.000
_cell.length_b   1.000
_cell.length_c   1.000
_cell.angle_alpha   90.00
_cell.angle_beta   90.00
_cell.angle_gamma   90.00
#
_symmetry.space_group_name_H-M   'P 1'
#
loop_
_entity.id
_entity.type
_entity.pdbx_description
1 polymer ?
#
loop_
_entity_poly.entity_id
_entity_poly.type
_entity_poly.pdbx_seq_one_letter_code
_entity_poly.pdbx_strand_id
1 'polypeptide(L)' 'MRKIYEYISIDEKKEVVEKLKADLKELEQEINQNKDSFSKFVCEILYSTRDKWLLEIEELENEIKANS' A
#
# COMPACT_ATOMS: atom_id res chain seq x y z
N MET A 1 -7.11 -3.30 8.74
CA MET A 1 -7.53 -4.25 7.68
C MET A 1 -8.94 -4.07 7.14
N ARG A 2 -9.10 -4.09 5.80
CA ARG A 2 -10.41 -4.14 5.14
C ARG A 2 -11.00 -5.54 5.29
N LYS A 3 -12.27 -5.65 5.68
CA LYS A 3 -12.97 -6.94 5.85
C LYS A 3 -12.95 -7.82 4.60
N ILE A 4 -12.76 -7.24 3.41
CA ILE A 4 -12.71 -7.97 2.15
C ILE A 4 -11.61 -9.04 2.13
N TYR A 5 -10.49 -8.82 2.85
CA TYR A 5 -9.38 -9.77 2.86
C TYR A 5 -9.65 -11.05 3.67
N GLU A 6 -10.67 -11.05 4.53
CA GLU A 6 -11.10 -12.25 5.24
C GLU A 6 -11.74 -13.29 4.30
N TYR A 7 -12.18 -12.86 3.11
CA TYR A 7 -12.96 -13.68 2.17
C TYR A 7 -12.18 -14.09 0.92
N ILE A 8 -10.90 -13.72 0.81
CA ILE A 8 -10.05 -14.08 -0.33
C ILE A 8 -8.99 -15.11 0.08
N SER A 9 -8.60 -15.95 -0.87
CA SER A 9 -7.57 -16.97 -0.70
C SER A 9 -6.19 -16.37 -0.45
N ILE A 10 -5.27 -17.18 0.08
CA ILE A 10 -3.88 -16.77 0.33
C ILE A 10 -3.20 -16.33 -0.98
N ASP A 11 -3.47 -17.01 -2.10
CA ASP A 11 -2.88 -16.64 -3.39
C ASP A 11 -3.43 -15.31 -3.91
N GLU A 12 -4.73 -15.03 -3.73
CA GLU A 12 -5.30 -13.71 -4.02
C GLU A 12 -4.71 -12.63 -3.10
N LYS A 13 -4.45 -12.93 -1.82
CA LYS A 13 -3.74 -12.00 -0.92
C LYS A 13 -2.34 -11.67 -1.45
N LYS A 14 -1.60 -12.65 -1.95
CA LYS A 14 -0.27 -12.43 -2.56
C LYS A 14 -0.38 -11.52 -3.79
N GLU A 15 -1.36 -11.75 -4.67
CA GLU A 15 -1.58 -10.86 -5.82
C GLU A 15 -1.90 -9.43 -5.42
N VAL A 16 -2.73 -9.25 -4.38
CA VAL A 16 -3.06 -7.93 -3.84
C VAL A 16 -1.81 -7.24 -3.29
N VAL A 17 -0.97 -7.95 -2.55
CA VAL A 17 0.30 -7.42 -2.02
C VAL A 17 1.21 -6.95 -3.15
N GLU A 18 1.37 -7.73 -4.21
CA GLU A 18 2.23 -7.35 -5.34
C GLU A 18 1.69 -6.12 -6.09
N LYS A 19 0.37 -6.02 -6.28
CA LYS A 19 -0.26 -4.83 -6.86
C LYS A 19 -0.04 -3.59 -5.98
N LEU A 20 -0.28 -3.72 -4.67
CA LEU A 20 -0.06 -2.62 -3.72
C LEU A 20 1.40 -2.16 -3.69
N LYS A 21 2.37 -3.07 -3.79
CA LYS A 21 3.80 -2.71 -3.88
C LYS A 21 4.12 -1.95 -5.16
N ALA A 22 3.52 -2.33 -6.28
CA ALA A 22 3.69 -1.62 -7.55
C ALA A 22 3.11 -0.19 -7.45
N ASP A 23 1.88 -0.05 -6.97
CA ASP A 23 1.20 1.23 -6.79
C ASP A 23 1.98 2.14 -5.82
N LEU A 24 2.48 1.58 -4.71
CA LEU A 24 3.30 2.29 -3.73
C LEU A 24 4.56 2.87 -4.38
N LYS A 25 5.23 2.08 -5.22
CA LYS A 25 6.44 2.52 -5.93
C LYS A 25 6.15 3.64 -6.90
N GLU A 26 5.03 3.59 -7.62
CA GLU A 26 4.61 4.67 -8.51
C GLU A 26 4.30 5.95 -7.72
N LEU A 27 3.57 5.83 -6.61
CA LEU A 27 3.27 6.94 -5.72
C LEU A 27 4.55 7.59 -5.16
N GLU A 28 5.51 6.80 -4.71
CA GLU A 28 6.79 7.31 -4.20
C GLU A 28 7.61 8.02 -5.28
N GLN A 29 7.57 7.53 -6.51
CA GLN A 29 8.20 8.21 -7.64
C GLN A 29 7.53 9.55 -7.94
N GLU A 30 6.19 9.59 -7.97
CA GLU A 30 5.43 10.81 -8.23
C GLU A 30 5.69 11.87 -7.14
N ILE A 31 5.67 11.47 -5.87
CA ILE A 31 6.00 12.35 -4.74
C ILE A 31 7.43 12.89 -4.91
N ASN A 32 8.41 12.04 -5.20
CA ASN A 32 9.80 12.47 -5.30
C ASN A 32 10.04 13.42 -6.48
N GLN A 33 9.36 13.22 -7.61
CA GLN A 33 9.48 14.07 -8.80
C GLN A 33 8.78 15.42 -8.62
N ASN A 34 7.71 15.48 -7.83
CA ASN A 34 6.82 16.64 -7.75
C ASN A 34 6.75 17.29 -6.36
N LYS A 35 7.60 16.88 -5.41
CA LYS A 35 7.56 17.36 -4.00
C LYS A 35 7.56 18.88 -3.85
N ASP A 36 8.23 19.58 -4.77
CA ASP A 36 8.38 21.04 -4.74
C ASP A 36 7.24 21.75 -5.52
N SER A 37 6.49 20.99 -6.32
CA SER A 37 5.35 21.46 -7.12
C SER A 37 4.02 21.29 -6.40
N PHE A 38 3.91 20.32 -5.50
CA PHE A 38 2.71 20.07 -4.72
C PHE A 38 2.59 21.01 -3.53
N SER A 39 1.34 21.39 -3.20
CA SER A 39 1.08 22.08 -1.94
C SER A 39 1.35 21.16 -0.76
N LYS A 40 1.68 21.73 0.40
CA LYS A 40 1.90 20.95 1.64
C LYS A 40 0.74 20.03 1.97
N PHE A 41 -0.49 20.51 1.81
CA PHE A 41 -1.70 19.72 2.05
C PHE A 41 -1.79 18.50 1.13
N VAL A 42 -1.45 18.67 -0.16
CA VAL A 42 -1.41 17.55 -1.11
C VAL A 42 -0.32 16.56 -0.71
N CYS A 43 0.88 17.03 -0.37
CA CYS A 43 1.95 16.15 0.12
C CYS A 43 1.54 15.36 1.37
N GLU A 44 0.86 15.98 2.33
CA GLU A 44 0.36 15.32 3.53
C GLU A 44 -0.63 14.19 3.20
N ILE A 45 -1.54 14.42 2.25
CA ILE A 45 -2.47 13.38 1.78
C ILE A 45 -1.71 12.22 1.11
N LEU A 46 -0.75 12.53 0.25
CA LEU A 46 0.04 11.51 -0.45
C LEU A 46 0.89 10.69 0.52
N TYR A 47 1.55 11.33 1.49
CA TYR A 47 2.29 10.64 2.54
C TYR A 47 1.38 9.79 3.43
N SER A 48 0.21 10.31 3.83
CA SER A 48 -0.77 9.53 4.59
C SER A 48 -1.26 8.30 3.81
N THR A 49 -1.40 8.43 2.49
CA THR A 49 -1.82 7.32 1.62
C THR A 49 -0.71 6.27 1.53
N ARG A 50 0.54 6.69 1.30
CA ARG A 50 1.72 5.81 1.33
C ARG A 50 1.81 5.03 2.64
N ASP A 51 1.68 5.71 3.77
CA ASP A 51 1.81 5.07 5.09
C ASP A 51 0.70 4.04 5.35
N LYS A 52 -0.53 4.33 4.89
CA LYS A 52 -1.65 3.37 4.96
C LYS A 52 -1.39 2.13 4.10
N TRP A 53 -0.88 2.31 2.89
CA TRP A 53 -0.57 1.17 2.01
C TRP A 53 0.58 0.33 2.54
N LEU A 54 1.61 0.95 3.14
CA LEU A 54 2.68 0.23 3.82
C LEU A 54 2.15 -0.67 4.95
N LEU A 55 1.28 -0.13 5.81
CA LEU A 55 0.65 -0.90 6.88
C LEU A 55 -0.24 -2.03 6.33
N GLU A 56 -0.99 -1.76 5.27
CA GLU A 56 -1.86 -2.77 4.63
C GLU A 56 -1.05 -3.92 4.02
N ILE A 57 0.09 -3.62 3.39
CA ILE A 57 1.03 -4.63 2.89
C ILE A 57 1.60 -5.46 4.05
N GLU A 58 2.10 -4.80 5.10
CA GLU A 58 2.69 -5.49 6.26
C GLU A 58 1.67 -6.44 6.94
N GLU A 59 0.44 -5.95 7.14
CA GLU A 59 -0.68 -6.75 7.66
C GLU A 59 -0.93 -7.98 6.79
N LEU A 60 -1.09 -7.82 5.47
CA LEU A 60 -1.34 -8.92 4.54
C LEU A 60 -0.19 -9.93 4.47
N GLU A 61 1.06 -9.46 4.47
CA GLU A 61 2.23 -10.33 4.49
C GLU A 61 2.32 -11.15 5.77
N ASN A 62 1.96 -10.56 6.92
CA ASN A 62 1.89 -11.27 8.19
C ASN A 62 0.79 -12.34 8.19
N GLU A 63 -0.38 -12.05 7.61
CA GLU A 63 -1.44 -13.04 7.45
C GLU A 63 -1.03 -14.20 6.53
N ILE A 64 -0.39 -13.90 5.40
CA ILE A 64 0.09 -14.93 4.47
C ILE A 64 1.09 -15.85 5.17
N LYS A 65 2.03 -15.28 5.96
CA LYS A 65 3.00 -16.06 6.74
C LYS A 65 2.34 -16.89 7.84
N ALA A 66 1.30 -16.39 8.49
CA ALA A 66 0.60 -17.11 9.55
C ALA A 66 -0.25 -18.29 9.02
N ASN A 67 -0.63 -18.26 7.74
CA ASN A 67 -1.47 -19.28 7.10
C ASN A 67 -0.73 -20.13 6.03
N SER A 68 0.60 -19.97 5.88
CA SER A 68 1.47 -20.82 5.04
C SER A 68 2.11 -21.94 5.86
#